data_AF-A0A3D2F8B0-F1
#
_entry.id   AF-A0A3D2F8B0-F1
#
_cell.length_a   1.000
_cell.length_b   1.000
_cell.length_c   1.000
_cell.angle_alpha   90.00
_cell.angle_beta   90.00
_cell.angle_gamma   90.00
#
_symmetry.space_group_name_H-M   'P 1'
#
loop_
_entity.id
_entity.type
_entity.pdbx_description
1 polymer ?
#
loop_
_entity_poly.entity_id
_entity_poly.type
_entity_poly.pdbx_seq_one_letter_code
_entity_poly.pdbx_strand_id
1 'polypeptide(L)'
;PMGKEVAVAGEDYTMESGKVVIASITSCTNTSNPYVMIGAGLVARKAAALGLDRKPWVKTSLAPGSQVVSAYLEAAGLQEDLDK
;
A
#
# COMPACT_ATOMS: atom_id res chain seq x y z
N PRO A 1 25.26 -8.86 -1.36
CA PRO A 1 25.23 -9.72 -0.15
C PRO A 1 24.01 -9.38 0.70
N MET A 2 23.29 -10.39 1.18
CA MET A 2 22.15 -10.18 2.07
C MET A 2 22.64 -9.53 3.38
N GLY A 3 21.92 -8.54 3.91
CA GLY A 3 22.29 -7.80 5.12
C GLY A 3 23.36 -6.71 4.95
N LYS A 4 23.78 -6.40 3.71
CA LYS A 4 24.62 -5.21 3.48
C LYS A 4 23.74 -3.97 3.38
N GLU A 5 23.90 -3.06 4.33
CA GLU A 5 23.23 -1.75 4.32
C GLU A 5 24.01 -0.71 3.50
N VAL A 6 23.27 0.12 2.75
CA VAL A 6 23.79 1.22 1.94
C VAL A 6 22.95 2.47 2.22
N ALA A 7 23.56 3.55 2.69
CA ALA A 7 22.86 4.81 2.91
C ALA A 7 22.38 5.44 1.58
N VAL A 8 21.19 6.04 1.60
CA VAL A 8 20.66 6.79 0.44
C VAL A 8 21.07 8.25 0.57
N ALA A 9 21.64 8.80 -0.50
CA ALA A 9 22.12 10.18 -0.52
C ALA A 9 20.95 11.16 -0.32
N GLY A 10 21.04 12.01 0.69
CA GLY A 10 20.04 13.03 1.01
C GLY A 10 18.87 12.54 1.87
N GLU A 11 18.87 11.28 2.30
CA GLU A 11 17.80 10.65 3.07
C GLU A 11 18.34 10.07 4.39
N ASP A 12 17.46 9.84 5.36
CA ASP A 12 17.79 9.30 6.69
C ASP A 12 17.67 7.77 6.79
N TYR A 13 17.53 7.08 5.66
CA TYR A 13 17.35 5.63 5.60
C TYR A 13 18.45 4.90 4.82
N THR A 14 18.59 3.61 5.13
CA THR A 14 19.48 2.68 4.41
C THR A 14 18.68 1.76 3.49
N MET A 15 19.35 1.19 2.50
CA MET A 15 18.86 0.17 1.59
C MET A 15 19.64 -1.13 1.79
N GLU A 16 18.97 -2.27 1.64
CA GLU A 16 19.56 -3.60 1.65
C GLU A 16 18.81 -4.50 0.68
N SER A 17 19.44 -5.61 0.28
CA SER A 17 18.77 -6.62 -0.54
C SER A 17 17.59 -7.23 0.20
N GLY A 18 16.41 -7.24 -0.43
CA GLY A 18 15.17 -7.79 0.13
C GLY A 18 14.16 -6.73 0.59
N LYS A 19 14.55 -5.45 0.69
CA LYS A 19 13.59 -4.37 0.95
C LYS A 19 12.58 -4.26 -0.21
N VAL A 20 11.30 -4.19 0.15
CA VAL A 20 10.22 -3.91 -0.80
C VAL A 20 10.37 -2.47 -1.27
N VAL A 21 10.40 -2.26 -2.58
CA VAL A 21 10.51 -0.93 -3.21
C VAL A 21 9.27 -0.53 -4.00
N ILE A 22 8.43 -1.51 -4.36
CA ILE A 22 7.15 -1.30 -5.05
C ILE A 22 6.11 -2.19 -4.37
N ALA A 23 4.97 -1.60 -4.05
CA ALA A 23 3.78 -2.32 -3.59
C ALA A 23 2.56 -1.83 -4.38
N SER A 24 1.96 -2.71 -5.18
CA SER A 24 0.91 -2.35 -6.12
C SER A 24 -0.31 -3.28 -6.00
N ILE A 25 -1.50 -2.70 -5.86
CA ILE A 25 -2.77 -3.41 -5.92
C ILE A 25 -3.43 -3.10 -7.27
N THR A 26 -3.18 -3.94 -8.29
CA THR A 26 -3.54 -3.64 -9.69
C THR A 26 -4.18 -4.79 -10.47
N SER A 27 -4.00 -6.04 -10.06
CA SER A 27 -4.49 -7.21 -10.82
C SER A 27 -6.01 -7.27 -10.89
N CYS A 28 -6.57 -7.46 -12.09
CA CYS A 28 -8.00 -7.58 -12.32
C CYS A 28 -8.68 -8.68 -11.48
N THR A 29 -7.98 -9.77 -11.15
CA THR A 29 -8.52 -10.84 -10.29
C THR A 29 -8.83 -10.34 -8.88
N ASN A 30 -7.99 -9.46 -8.34
CA ASN A 30 -8.13 -8.94 -6.98
C ASN A 30 -8.90 -7.63 -6.95
N THR A 31 -8.63 -6.72 -7.89
CA THR A 31 -9.19 -5.38 -7.90
C THR A 31 -10.63 -5.31 -8.44
N SER A 32 -11.16 -6.44 -8.92
CA SER A 32 -12.60 -6.61 -9.20
C SER A 32 -13.37 -7.26 -8.05
N ASN A 33 -12.68 -7.82 -7.05
CA ASN A 33 -13.31 -8.51 -5.93
C ASN A 33 -13.48 -7.55 -4.74
N PRO A 34 -14.71 -7.14 -4.39
CA PRO A 34 -14.95 -6.16 -3.34
C PRO A 34 -14.51 -6.66 -1.96
N TYR A 35 -14.59 -7.97 -1.68
CA TYR A 35 -14.25 -8.50 -0.36
C TYR A 35 -12.78 -8.28 -0.01
N VAL A 36 -11.87 -8.56 -0.96
CA VAL A 36 -10.43 -8.39 -0.71
C VAL A 36 -10.03 -6.92 -0.73
N MET A 37 -10.68 -6.08 -1.53
CA MET A 37 -10.41 -4.64 -1.59
C MET A 37 -10.87 -3.91 -0.32
N ILE A 38 -12.07 -4.24 0.19
CA ILE A 38 -12.54 -3.75 1.49
C ILE A 38 -11.62 -4.27 2.61
N GLY A 39 -11.22 -5.54 2.55
CA GLY A 39 -10.24 -6.11 3.49
C GLY A 39 -8.92 -5.32 3.52
N ALA A 40 -8.38 -4.98 2.35
CA ALA A 40 -7.17 -4.17 2.24
C ALA A 40 -7.34 -2.78 2.87
N GLY A 41 -8.48 -2.11 2.60
CA GLY A 41 -8.80 -0.83 3.23
C GLY A 41 -8.89 -0.92 4.74
N LEU A 42 -9.54 -1.97 5.29
CA LEU A 42 -9.66 -2.15 6.74
C LEU A 42 -8.32 -2.41 7.41
N VAL A 43 -7.40 -3.13 6.75
CA VAL A 43 -6.03 -3.30 7.20
C VAL A 43 -5.30 -1.96 7.23
N ALA A 44 -5.44 -1.15 6.17
CA ALA A 44 -4.83 0.18 6.08
C ALA A 44 -5.35 1.12 7.18
N ARG A 45 -6.67 1.15 7.40
CA ARG A 45 -7.30 1.89 8.51
C ARG A 45 -6.74 1.50 9.86
N LYS A 46 -6.62 0.19 10.11
CA LYS A 46 -6.09 -0.30 11.38
C LYS A 46 -4.61 0.05 11.55
N ALA A 47 -3.82 -0.02 10.48
CA ALA A 47 -2.43 0.40 10.48
C ALA A 47 -2.31 1.90 10.82
N ALA A 48 -3.10 2.75 10.18
CA ALA A 48 -3.15 4.17 10.45
C ALA A 48 -3.57 4.49 11.89
N ALA A 49 -4.58 3.79 12.42
CA ALA A 49 -5.01 3.92 13.82
C ALA A 49 -3.94 3.48 14.83
N LEU A 50 -2.97 2.64 14.42
CA LEU A 50 -1.82 2.24 15.21
C LEU A 50 -0.59 3.14 14.98
N GLY A 51 -0.71 4.20 14.19
CA GLY A 51 0.41 5.10 13.85
C GLY A 51 1.44 4.48 12.91
N LEU A 52 1.09 3.40 12.22
CA LEU A 52 1.94 2.79 11.20
C LEU A 52 1.79 3.53 9.88
N ASP A 53 2.91 3.64 9.17
CA ASP A 53 2.99 4.22 7.83
C ASP A 53 3.93 3.38 6.97
N ARG A 54 3.80 3.49 5.65
CA ARG A 54 4.73 2.85 4.70
C ARG A 54 6.12 3.44 4.88
N LYS A 55 7.14 2.63 4.56
CA LYS A 55 8.50 3.14 4.48
C LYS A 55 8.64 4.13 3.33
N PRO A 56 9.43 5.21 3.48
CA PRO A 56 9.47 6.30 2.50
C PRO A 56 9.95 5.86 1.10
N TRP A 57 10.81 4.83 1.04
CA TRP A 57 11.32 4.26 -0.20
C TRP A 57 10.34 3.35 -0.94
N VAL A 58 9.19 3.02 -0.35
CA VAL A 58 8.20 2.13 -0.99
C VAL A 58 7.30 2.96 -1.88
N LYS A 59 7.39 2.76 -3.20
CA LYS A 59 6.44 3.35 -4.15
C LYS A 59 5.15 2.54 -4.17
N THR A 60 4.06 3.12 -3.70
CA THR A 60 2.73 2.50 -3.70
C THR A 60 1.92 2.89 -4.93
N SER A 61 1.01 2.01 -5.34
CA SER A 61 0.01 2.33 -6.37
C SER A 61 -1.24 1.45 -6.20
N LEU A 62 -2.40 2.03 -6.47
CA LEU A 62 -3.69 1.36 -6.44
C LEU A 62 -4.39 1.60 -7.78
N ALA A 63 -4.78 0.54 -8.47
CA ALA A 63 -5.57 0.62 -9.70
C ALA A 63 -6.83 -0.25 -9.55
N PRO A 64 -7.98 0.33 -9.15
CA PRO A 64 -9.24 -0.39 -9.07
C PRO A 64 -9.61 -0.99 -10.42
N GLY A 65 -9.98 -2.27 -10.45
CA GLY A 65 -10.30 -3.00 -11.68
C GLY A 65 -11.76 -2.84 -12.12
N SER A 66 -12.56 -2.14 -11.30
CA SER A 66 -13.99 -1.90 -11.53
C SER A 66 -14.42 -0.61 -10.85
N GLN A 67 -15.27 0.17 -11.53
CA GLN A 67 -15.90 1.36 -10.95
C GLN A 67 -16.74 1.03 -9.71
N VAL A 68 -17.32 -0.18 -9.66
CA VAL A 68 -18.12 -0.65 -8.54
C VAL A 68 -17.26 -0.80 -7.27
N VAL A 69 -16.03 -1.28 -7.43
CA VAL A 69 -15.09 -1.43 -6.30
C VAL A 69 -14.65 -0.07 -5.77
N SER A 70 -14.34 0.89 -6.65
CA SER A 70 -14.05 2.27 -6.24
C SER A 70 -15.21 2.86 -5.44
N ALA A 71 -16.45 2.72 -5.93
CA ALA A 71 -17.64 3.23 -5.24
C ALA A 71 -17.82 2.61 -3.84
N TYR A 72 -17.50 1.33 -3.64
CA TYR A 72 -17.55 0.71 -2.32
C TYR A 72 -16.47 1.24 -1.37
N LEU A 73 -15.24 1.43 -1.86
CA LEU A 73 -14.15 2.00 -1.06
C LEU A 73 -14.46 3.43 -0.62
N GLU A 74 -14.99 4.25 -1.54
CA GLU A 74 -15.43 5.62 -1.26
C GLU A 74 -16.59 5.64 -0.25
N ALA A 75 -17.65 4.85 -0.48
CA ALA A 75 -18.80 4.77 0.41
C ALA A 75 -18.45 4.29 1.82
N ALA A 76 -17.44 3.43 1.95
CA ALA A 76 -16.94 2.94 3.23
C ALA A 76 -15.91 3.88 3.90
N GLY A 77 -15.50 4.96 3.21
CA GLY A 77 -14.43 5.86 3.66
C GLY A 77 -13.08 5.16 3.80
N LEU A 78 -12.80 4.17 2.95
CA LEU A 78 -11.56 3.38 2.97
C LEU A 78 -10.55 3.82 1.91
N GLN A 79 -10.96 4.65 0.96
CA GLN A 79 -10.08 5.17 -0.08
C GLN A 79 -8.96 6.02 0.53
N GLU A 80 -9.28 6.93 1.46
CA GLU A 80 -8.31 7.76 2.18
C GLU A 80 -7.33 6.94 3.02
N ASP A 81 -7.79 5.83 3.60
CA ASP A 81 -6.95 4.91 4.36
C ASP A 81 -5.90 4.23 3.46
N LEU A 82 -6.22 3.98 2.18
CA LEU A 82 -5.34 3.35 1.20
C LEU A 82 -4.38 4.33 0.50
N ASP A 83 -4.75 5.60 0.40
CA ASP A 83 -3.96 6.63 -0.29
C ASP A 83 -2.86 7.27 0.58
N LYS A 84 -2.91 7.02 1.90
CA LYS A 84 -1.92 7.48 2.87
C LYS A 84 -0.56 6.80 2.67
#